data_AF-A0A0B5B754-F1
#
_entry.id   AF-A0A0B5B754-F1
#
_cell.length_a   1.000
_cell.length_b   1.000
_cell.length_c   1.000
_cell.angle_alpha   90.00
_cell.angle_beta   90.00
_cell.angle_gamma   90.00
#
_symmetry.space_group_name_H-M   'P 1'
#
loop_
_entity.id
_entity.type
_entity.pdbx_description
1 polymer ?
#
loop_
_entity_poly.entity_id
_entity_poly.type
_entity_poly.pdbx_seq_one_letter_code
_entity_poly.pdbx_strand_id
1 'polypeptide(L)'
;MKATIRLLVAALLAVTSLPVLATDHQPASKGKDLCLLSYENCPERKDDILELIAKLKREIARGTDVYTPAELRILEQKLEEYQFLLDVLLHHNSR
;
A
#
# COMPACT_ATOMS: atom_id res chain seq x y z
N MET A 1 36.34 35.29 -54.09
CA MET A 1 36.86 34.12 -53.33
C MET A 1 36.65 34.35 -51.85
N LYS A 2 35.54 33.87 -51.24
CA LYS A 2 35.31 33.97 -49.79
C LYS A 2 34.48 32.78 -49.27
N ALA A 3 35.16 32.02 -48.39
CA ALA A 3 34.71 31.18 -47.28
C ALA A 3 33.53 30.19 -47.44
N THR A 4 33.88 28.90 -47.45
CA THR A 4 33.01 27.76 -47.17
C THR A 4 32.61 27.74 -45.69
N ILE A 5 31.31 27.76 -45.40
CA ILE A 5 30.76 27.66 -44.05
C ILE A 5 30.62 26.17 -43.70
N ARG A 6 31.43 25.70 -42.74
CA ARG A 6 31.24 24.41 -42.07
C ARG A 6 30.26 24.60 -40.93
N LEU A 7 29.04 24.12 -41.07
CA LEU A 7 28.06 24.06 -39.99
C LEU A 7 28.12 22.67 -39.34
N LEU A 8 28.82 22.56 -38.21
CA LEU A 8 28.79 21.40 -37.32
C LEU A 8 27.50 21.48 -36.48
N VAL A 9 26.51 20.65 -36.79
CA VAL A 9 25.31 20.50 -35.95
C VAL A 9 25.55 19.38 -34.95
N ALA A 10 25.85 19.73 -33.71
CA ALA A 10 25.86 18.83 -32.58
C ALA A 10 24.41 18.48 -32.20
N ALA A 11 23.92 17.33 -32.66
CA ALA A 11 22.63 16.79 -32.24
C ALA A 11 22.80 16.17 -30.84
N LEU A 12 22.52 16.98 -29.82
CA LEU A 12 22.43 16.57 -28.42
C LEU A 12 21.17 15.69 -28.26
N LEU A 13 21.34 14.37 -28.29
CA LEU A 13 20.27 13.42 -27.97
C LEU A 13 20.02 13.46 -26.47
N ALA A 14 19.07 14.29 -26.05
CA ALA A 14 18.51 14.23 -24.71
C ALA A 14 17.80 12.88 -24.52
N VAL A 15 18.42 11.97 -23.78
CA VAL A 15 17.78 10.75 -23.30
C VAL A 15 16.72 11.18 -22.28
N THR A 16 15.47 11.32 -22.73
CA THR A 16 14.34 11.52 -21.84
C THR A 16 14.06 10.18 -21.16
N SER A 17 14.59 10.00 -19.95
CA SER A 17 14.16 8.93 -19.05
C SER A 17 12.69 9.15 -18.70
N LEU A 18 11.80 8.44 -19.39
CA LEU A 18 10.41 8.34 -18.96
C LEU A 18 10.40 7.59 -17.63
N PRO A 19 9.82 8.15 -16.56
CA PRO A 19 9.58 7.38 -15.35
C PRO A 19 8.52 6.33 -15.72
N VAL A 20 8.91 5.06 -15.69
CA VAL A 20 7.95 3.96 -15.61
C VAL A 20 7.23 4.12 -14.28
N LEU A 21 6.04 4.73 -14.31
CA LEU A 21 5.11 4.66 -13.20
C LEU A 21 4.64 3.21 -13.14
N ALA A 22 5.15 2.48 -12.15
CA ALA A 22 4.60 1.20 -11.75
C ALA A 22 3.11 1.41 -11.46
N THR A 23 2.27 1.02 -12.40
CA THR A 23 0.82 0.98 -12.18
C THR A 23 0.58 -0.28 -11.38
N ASP A 24 0.55 -0.16 -10.06
CA ASP A 24 0.07 -1.22 -9.17
C ASP A 24 -1.32 -1.63 -9.67
N HIS A 25 -1.36 -2.75 -10.38
CA HIS A 25 -2.59 -3.34 -10.89
C HIS A 25 -3.27 -4.08 -9.73
N GLN A 26 -3.67 -3.30 -8.73
CA GLN A 26 -4.50 -3.78 -7.65
C GLN A 26 -5.88 -4.03 -8.26
N PRO A 27 -6.42 -5.27 -8.26
CA PRO A 27 -7.74 -5.54 -8.81
C PRO A 27 -8.70 -4.58 -8.14
N ALA A 28 -9.41 -3.77 -8.95
CA ALA A 28 -10.21 -2.62 -8.53
C ALA A 28 -10.90 -2.91 -7.18
N SER A 29 -10.24 -2.48 -6.10
CA SER A 29 -10.75 -2.75 -4.76
C SER A 29 -12.02 -1.92 -4.70
N LYS A 30 -13.18 -2.54 -4.48
CA LYS A 30 -14.46 -1.84 -4.35
C LYS A 30 -14.48 -1.01 -3.06
N GLY A 31 -13.55 -0.07 -2.94
CA GLY A 31 -13.19 0.62 -1.71
C GLY A 31 -12.67 -0.32 -0.61
N LYS A 32 -12.22 -1.53 -0.91
CA LYS A 32 -11.68 -2.47 0.10
C LYS A 32 -10.24 -2.13 0.45
N ASP A 33 -9.88 -2.26 1.71
CA ASP A 33 -8.48 -2.41 2.11
C ASP A 33 -8.07 -3.88 1.92
N LEU A 34 -7.48 -4.18 0.76
CA LEU A 34 -7.00 -5.54 0.44
C LEU A 34 -5.80 -5.94 1.28
N CYS A 35 -5.04 -4.98 1.80
CA CYS A 35 -3.88 -5.29 2.62
C CYS A 35 -4.27 -5.83 3.99
N LEU A 36 -5.40 -5.40 4.52
CA LEU A 36 -5.97 -6.02 5.72
C LEU A 36 -6.46 -7.45 5.47
N LEU A 37 -6.69 -7.87 4.23
CA LEU A 37 -7.09 -9.24 3.88
C LEU A 37 -5.89 -10.15 3.51
N SER A 38 -4.66 -9.71 3.75
CA SER A 38 -3.42 -10.44 3.40
C SER A 38 -3.24 -10.69 1.89
N TYR A 39 -3.76 -9.82 1.02
CA TYR A 39 -3.43 -9.89 -0.41
C TYR A 39 -1.95 -9.55 -0.67
N GLU A 40 -1.40 -10.09 -1.75
CA GLU A 40 -0.02 -9.86 -2.17
C GLU A 40 0.23 -8.40 -2.57
N ASN A 41 1.51 -7.99 -2.60
CA ASN A 41 1.99 -6.65 -3.00
C ASN A 41 1.49 -5.48 -2.14
N CYS A 42 1.26 -5.72 -0.85
CA CYS A 42 1.00 -4.62 0.06
C CYS A 42 2.26 -3.79 0.32
N PRO A 43 2.20 -2.45 0.17
CA PRO A 43 3.32 -1.60 0.50
C PRO A 43 3.68 -1.79 1.98
N GLU A 44 4.96 -1.57 2.29
CA GLU A 44 5.45 -1.64 3.67
C GLU A 44 4.58 -0.74 4.56
N ARG A 45 3.94 -1.37 5.55
CA ARG A 45 2.91 -0.72 6.34
C ARG A 45 3.57 0.11 7.43
N LYS A 46 3.26 1.40 7.46
CA LYS A 46 3.79 2.36 8.44
C LYS A 46 2.91 2.53 9.68
N ASP A 47 1.71 1.94 9.67
CA ASP A 47 0.73 2.04 10.75
C ASP A 47 1.29 1.39 12.03
N ASP A 48 1.13 2.05 13.17
CA ASP A 48 1.38 1.41 14.46
C ASP A 48 0.26 0.43 14.86
N ILE A 49 0.46 -0.34 15.95
CA ILE A 49 -0.50 -1.36 16.38
C ILE A 49 -1.88 -0.78 16.74
N LEU A 50 -1.94 0.44 17.29
CA LEU A 50 -3.20 1.08 17.67
C LEU A 50 -3.94 1.59 16.44
N GLU A 51 -3.21 2.18 15.49
CA GLU A 51 -3.73 2.61 14.20
C GLU A 51 -4.31 1.42 13.42
N LEU A 52 -3.63 0.28 13.47
CA LEU A 52 -4.05 -0.93 12.78
C LEU A 52 -5.33 -1.53 13.39
N ILE A 53 -5.42 -1.58 14.72
CA ILE A 53 -6.64 -1.96 15.44
C ILE A 53 -7.80 -1.02 15.07
N ALA A 54 -7.56 0.29 15.06
CA ALA A 54 -8.58 1.27 14.70
C ALA A 54 -9.04 1.11 13.24
N LYS A 55 -8.12 0.84 12.32
CA LYS A 55 -8.41 0.60 10.91
C LYS A 55 -9.26 -0.66 10.72
N LEU A 56 -8.89 -1.77 11.37
CA LEU A 56 -9.66 -3.02 11.35
C LEU A 56 -11.09 -2.81 11.86
N LYS A 57 -11.26 -2.11 12.98
CA LYS A 57 -12.60 -1.78 13.51
C LYS A 57 -13.43 -0.97 12.50
N ARG A 58 -12.83 0.01 11.82
CA ARG A 58 -13.52 0.81 10.79
C ARG A 58 -13.94 -0.04 9.60
N GLU A 59 -13.08 -0.91 9.10
CA GLU A 59 -13.41 -1.77 7.95
C GLU A 59 -14.46 -2.83 8.30
N ILE A 60 -14.38 -3.44 9.48
CA ILE A 60 -15.40 -4.39 9.96
C ILE A 60 -16.77 -3.69 10.09
N ALA A 61 -16.81 -2.45 10.56
CA ALA A 61 -18.05 -1.68 10.70
C ALA A 61 -18.74 -1.39 9.35
N ARG A 62 -18.03 -1.48 8.22
CA ARG A 62 -18.61 -1.38 6.88
C ARG A 62 -19.38 -2.64 6.48
N GLY A 63 -19.14 -3.76 7.17
CA GLY A 63 -19.95 -4.96 7.07
C GLY A 63 -20.08 -5.52 5.65
N THR A 64 -21.23 -6.14 5.39
CA THR A 64 -21.51 -6.84 4.13
C THR A 64 -21.75 -5.92 2.93
N ASP A 65 -21.81 -4.61 3.15
CA ASP A 65 -21.93 -3.62 2.07
C ASP A 65 -20.65 -3.58 1.23
N VAL A 66 -19.53 -3.98 1.81
CA VAL A 66 -18.20 -3.89 1.21
C VAL A 66 -17.50 -5.23 1.19
N TYR A 67 -17.61 -6.00 2.27
CA TYR A 67 -16.89 -7.25 2.46
C TYR A 67 -17.83 -8.45 2.38
N THR A 68 -17.34 -9.58 1.89
CA THR A 68 -18.04 -10.85 2.04
C THR A 68 -18.00 -11.32 3.50
N PRO A 69 -18.92 -12.20 3.93
CA PRO A 69 -18.85 -12.79 5.27
C PRO A 69 -17.52 -13.51 5.57
N ALA A 70 -16.89 -14.10 4.55
CA ALA A 70 -15.59 -14.73 4.69
C ALA A 70 -14.48 -13.70 4.90
N GLU A 71 -14.50 -12.59 4.17
CA GLU A 71 -13.53 -11.50 4.35
C GLU A 71 -13.71 -10.81 5.71
N LEU A 72 -14.94 -10.59 6.17
CA LEU A 72 -15.20 -10.03 7.51
C LEU A 72 -14.60 -10.90 8.61
N ARG A 73 -14.74 -12.23 8.50
CA ARG A 73 -14.10 -13.17 9.43
C ARG A 73 -12.57 -13.04 9.46
N ILE A 74 -11.95 -12.80 8.31
CA ILE A 74 -10.50 -12.56 8.24
C ILE A 74 -10.13 -11.26 8.96
N LEU A 75 -10.91 -10.19 8.77
CA LEU A 75 -10.68 -8.92 9.47
C LEU A 75 -10.88 -9.06 10.98
N GLU A 76 -11.92 -9.77 11.42
CA GLU A 76 -12.19 -10.05 12.83
C GLU A 76 -11.07 -10.86 13.48
N GLN A 77 -10.61 -11.92 12.82
CA GLN A 77 -9.47 -12.72 13.30
C GLN A 77 -8.22 -11.86 13.47
N LYS A 78 -7.89 -11.02 12.48
CA LYS A 78 -6.76 -10.10 12.59
C LYS A 78 -6.94 -9.11 13.73
N LEU A 79 -8.15 -8.58 13.93
CA LEU A 79 -8.43 -7.66 15.03
C LEU A 79 -8.13 -8.32 16.38
N GLU A 80 -8.51 -9.58 16.56
CA GLU A 80 -8.20 -10.36 17.76
C GLU A 80 -6.69 -10.57 17.92
N GLU A 81 -5.97 -10.97 16.86
CA GLU A 81 -4.52 -11.14 16.87
C GLU A 81 -3.78 -9.87 17.32
N TYR A 82 -4.14 -8.71 16.77
CA TYR A 82 -3.49 -7.44 17.13
C TYR A 82 -3.88 -6.95 18.53
N GLN A 83 -5.11 -7.19 18.99
CA GLN A 83 -5.50 -6.88 20.36
C GLN A 83 -4.75 -7.74 21.37
N PHE A 84 -4.60 -9.03 21.08
CA PHE A 84 -3.80 -9.94 21.89
C PHE A 84 -2.33 -9.50 21.93
N LEU A 85 -1.75 -9.18 20.77
CA LEU A 85 -0.38 -8.68 20.70
C LEU A 85 -0.20 -7.40 21.53
N LEU A 86 -1.14 -6.46 21.43
CA LEU A 86 -1.11 -5.24 22.23
C LEU A 86 -1.16 -5.56 23.74
N ASP A 87 -2.05 -6.47 24.14
CA ASP A 87 -2.16 -6.91 25.53
C ASP A 87 -0.83 -7.49 26.05
N VAL A 88 -0.20 -8.36 25.26
CA VAL A 88 1.13 -8.92 25.56
C VAL A 88 2.16 -7.81 25.68
N LEU A 89 2.21 -6.86 24.75
CA LEU A 89 3.18 -5.76 24.79
C LEU A 89 3.02 -4.87 26.03
N LEU A 90 1.79 -4.64 26.48
CA LEU A 90 1.51 -3.80 27.64
C LEU A 90 1.80 -4.53 28.96
N HIS A 91 1.50 -5.82 29.06
CA HIS A 91 1.60 -6.56 30.32
C HIS A 91 2.90 -7.36 30.47
N HIS A 92 3.56 -7.75 29.38
CA HIS A 92 4.85 -8.45 29.43
C HIS A 92 6.01 -7.51 29.79
N ASN A 93 5.95 -6.24 29.37
CA ASN A 93 6.97 -5.24 29.72
C ASN A 93 6.89 -4.75 31.19
N SER A 94 5.94 -5.26 31.97
CA SER A 94 5.70 -4.86 33.36
C SER A 94 6.26 -5.85 34.39
N ARG A 95 7.04 -6.85 33.97
CA ARG A 95 7.71 -7.83 34.85
C ARG A 95 9.22 -7.67 34.86
#